data_AF-A0A9E8EJ91-F1
#
_entry.id   AF-A0A9E8EJ91-F1
#
_cell.length_a   1.000
_cell.length_b   1.000
_cell.length_c   1.000
_cell.angle_alpha   90.00
_cell.angle_beta   90.00
_cell.angle_gamma   90.00
#
_symmetry.space_group_name_H-M   'P 1'
#
loop_
_entity.id
_entity.type
_entity.pdbx_description
1 polymer ?
#
loop_
_entity_poly.entity_id
_entity_poly.type
_entity_poly.pdbx_seq_one_letter_code
_entity_poly.pdbx_strand_id
1 'polypeptide(L)'
;MSTCTVTNLPITANRNWRAVNNNNGYDKVIKLLGEDILLYNIDTDHNISLESMDIDLLHSVLRDSNIEDKPVCLIWDMKHISDMSLTYKKQVADLIYNPTIAFGIVILFNVEPSFLTMAETLAAMAPEDLPVFIKHSYTDAANTVMEWKKGQPVKENHKSKEEEKYEHQKREFLAFLGRLSWLSMMDQGINLPSRDDKLYPFFKAIENLQNDLRENIKEKEQELEQIERESEKTLTEKNILLNAQKELYKKLKSQLEKEKSSLTARIATQEMELTRISTAIAEKTSSLRELLDMISVLDIDHTKKSAMIENCRKMIDTEMIEKRLNIELTTTDSEFLSKLQRKHPNLNQRELRICLLIKLNYNTRDIARSVGISTRGMESIRYRMHKKIGLTKHQSLKGYLTDLATLIN
;
A
#
# COMPACT_ATOMS: atom_id res chain seq x y z
N MET A 1 -23.64 55.57 2.09
CA MET A 1 -24.77 54.66 2.40
C MET A 1 -25.81 54.82 1.32
N SER A 2 -26.06 53.75 0.57
CA SER A 2 -27.19 53.67 -0.36
C SER A 2 -28.46 53.34 0.41
N THR A 3 -29.60 53.89 0.04
CA THR A 3 -30.92 53.57 0.62
C THR A 3 -31.73 52.74 -0.37
N CYS A 4 -32.48 51.75 0.12
CA CYS A 4 -33.41 51.00 -0.73
C CYS A 4 -34.55 51.92 -1.18
N THR A 5 -34.79 51.97 -2.48
CA THR A 5 -35.82 52.81 -3.10
C THR A 5 -37.24 52.33 -2.80
N VAL A 6 -37.40 51.08 -2.36
CA VAL A 6 -38.71 50.47 -2.06
C VAL A 6 -39.07 50.63 -0.59
N THR A 7 -38.16 50.28 0.32
CA THR A 7 -38.44 50.26 1.77
C THR A 7 -37.92 51.50 2.50
N ASN A 8 -37.12 52.34 1.83
CA ASN A 8 -36.35 53.44 2.43
C ASN A 8 -35.37 53.03 3.54
N LEU A 9 -35.10 51.73 3.70
CA LEU A 9 -34.11 51.23 4.66
C LEU A 9 -32.68 51.42 4.14
N PRO A 10 -31.68 51.63 5.03
CA PRO A 10 -30.28 51.71 4.64
C PRO A 10 -29.80 50.37 4.09
N ILE A 11 -28.98 50.40 3.04
CA ILE A 11 -28.29 49.23 2.51
C ILE A 11 -26.84 49.30 2.95
N THR A 12 -26.44 48.28 3.70
CA THR A 12 -25.06 48.03 4.13
C THR A 12 -24.46 46.95 3.25
N ALA A 13 -23.24 47.17 2.78
CA ALA A 13 -22.46 46.20 2.02
C ALA A 13 -21.01 46.24 2.51
N ASN A 14 -20.40 45.06 2.65
CA ASN A 14 -19.00 44.90 2.99
C ASN A 14 -18.28 44.18 1.86
N ARG A 15 -17.02 44.52 1.60
CA ARG A 15 -16.17 43.81 0.62
C ARG A 15 -16.00 42.33 0.98
N ASN A 16 -16.03 42.01 2.27
CA ASN A 16 -15.92 40.63 2.76
C ASN A 16 -17.23 39.84 2.62
N TRP A 17 -18.36 40.49 2.31
CA TRP A 17 -19.65 39.83 2.07
C TRP A 17 -19.80 39.43 0.61
N ARG A 18 -18.70 38.92 0.03
CA ARG A 18 -18.61 38.39 -1.32
C ARG A 18 -17.75 37.14 -1.30
N ALA A 19 -18.30 36.02 -1.77
CA ALA A 19 -17.53 34.82 -2.06
C ALA A 19 -17.27 34.76 -3.57
N VAL A 20 -16.00 34.87 -3.96
CA VAL A 20 -15.56 34.85 -5.35
C VAL A 20 -15.36 33.41 -5.80
N ASN A 21 -16.11 32.97 -6.81
CA ASN A 21 -16.05 31.59 -7.29
C ASN A 21 -15.43 31.53 -8.69
N ASN A 22 -14.10 31.69 -8.75
CA ASN A 22 -13.34 31.78 -10.01
C ASN A 22 -13.51 30.58 -10.93
N ASN A 23 -13.79 29.39 -10.38
CA ASN A 23 -13.95 28.18 -11.18
C ASN A 23 -15.25 28.16 -12.00
N ASN A 24 -16.29 28.83 -11.50
CA ASN A 24 -17.65 28.75 -12.07
C ASN A 24 -18.13 30.10 -12.63
N GLY A 25 -17.30 31.15 -12.57
CA GLY A 25 -17.57 32.42 -13.25
C GLY A 25 -18.67 33.27 -12.63
N TYR A 26 -19.00 33.08 -11.34
CA TYR A 26 -19.98 33.88 -10.63
C TYR A 26 -19.52 34.19 -9.19
N ASP A 27 -20.00 35.31 -8.65
CA ASP A 27 -19.76 35.67 -7.25
C ASP A 27 -21.06 35.64 -6.45
N LYS A 28 -21.02 35.10 -5.23
CA LYS A 28 -22.14 35.22 -4.29
C LYS A 28 -21.95 36.47 -3.46
N VAL A 29 -22.97 37.30 -3.38
CA VAL A 29 -22.91 38.60 -2.72
C VAL A 29 -24.08 38.73 -1.76
N ILE A 30 -23.78 39.20 -0.55
CA ILE A 30 -24.80 39.46 0.47
C ILE A 30 -24.73 40.92 0.86
N LYS A 31 -25.92 41.54 0.95
CA LYS A 31 -26.09 42.90 1.47
C LYS A 31 -27.08 42.85 2.62
N LEU A 32 -26.92 43.73 3.59
CA LEU A 32 -27.86 43.90 4.69
C LEU A 32 -28.74 45.12 4.40
N LEU A 33 -30.05 44.91 4.43
CA LEU A 33 -31.06 45.94 4.30
C LEU A 33 -31.68 46.20 5.68
N GLY A 34 -31.59 47.44 6.16
CA GLY A 34 -32.01 47.77 7.53
C GLY A 34 -31.15 47.04 8.56
N GLU A 35 -31.79 46.35 9.49
CA GLU A 35 -31.13 45.69 10.62
C GLU A 35 -31.07 44.16 10.49
N ASP A 36 -31.94 43.54 9.71
CA ASP A 36 -32.18 42.08 9.74
C ASP A 36 -32.63 41.46 8.41
N ILE A 37 -32.58 42.20 7.29
CA ILE A 37 -32.98 41.68 5.97
C ILE A 37 -31.72 41.41 5.14
N LEU A 38 -31.41 40.15 4.91
CA LEU A 38 -30.33 39.71 4.05
C LEU A 38 -30.80 39.69 2.59
N LEU A 39 -30.16 40.48 1.73
CA LEU A 39 -30.33 40.41 0.29
C LEU A 39 -29.19 39.57 -0.30
N TYR A 40 -29.51 38.35 -0.70
CA TYR A 40 -28.57 37.41 -1.30
C TYR A 40 -28.73 37.43 -2.82
N ASN A 41 -27.64 37.70 -3.52
CA ASN A 41 -27.62 37.75 -4.98
C ASN A 41 -26.42 37.02 -5.55
N ILE A 42 -26.57 36.50 -6.77
CA ILE A 42 -25.47 35.93 -7.53
C ILE A 42 -25.12 36.89 -8.66
N ASP A 43 -23.88 37.39 -8.63
CA ASP A 43 -23.32 38.33 -9.58
C ASP A 43 -22.74 37.51 -10.75
N THR A 44 -23.51 37.41 -11.83
CA THR A 44 -23.18 36.69 -13.07
C THR A 44 -23.92 37.32 -14.26
N ASP A 45 -23.38 37.14 -15.46
CA ASP A 45 -23.95 37.56 -16.74
C ASP A 45 -24.54 36.41 -17.57
N HIS A 46 -24.43 35.18 -17.07
CA HIS A 46 -24.90 33.96 -17.75
C HIS A 46 -25.58 33.01 -16.77
N ASN A 47 -26.37 32.08 -17.32
CA ASN A 47 -27.09 31.10 -16.52
C ASN A 47 -26.13 30.08 -15.88
N ILE A 48 -26.33 29.79 -14.60
CA ILE A 48 -25.46 28.92 -13.81
C ILE A 48 -26.24 27.75 -13.18
N SER A 49 -25.49 26.74 -12.74
CA SER A 49 -25.95 25.70 -11.82
C SER A 49 -25.26 25.88 -10.47
N LEU A 50 -26.02 25.85 -9.38
CA LEU A 50 -25.45 26.00 -8.04
C LEU A 50 -24.85 24.69 -7.56
N GLU A 51 -23.57 24.69 -7.23
CA GLU A 51 -22.84 23.47 -6.88
C GLU A 51 -22.68 23.28 -5.37
N SER A 52 -22.39 24.36 -4.65
CA SER A 52 -22.25 24.40 -3.19
C SER A 52 -22.83 25.69 -2.63
N MET A 53 -23.35 25.64 -1.40
CA MET A 53 -23.80 26.80 -0.63
C MET A 53 -22.65 27.32 0.24
N ASP A 54 -22.48 28.65 0.30
CA ASP A 54 -21.48 29.28 1.18
C ASP A 54 -22.14 29.71 2.49
N ILE A 55 -22.42 28.74 3.35
CA ILE A 55 -23.05 28.99 4.66
C ILE A 55 -22.12 29.87 5.54
N ASP A 56 -20.81 29.71 5.41
CA ASP A 56 -19.82 30.56 6.08
C ASP A 56 -19.94 32.04 5.70
N LEU A 57 -20.31 32.33 4.44
CA LEU A 57 -20.56 33.69 3.99
C LEU A 57 -21.77 34.28 4.74
N LEU A 58 -22.86 33.52 4.86
CA LEU A 58 -24.03 33.93 5.65
C LEU A 58 -23.65 34.20 7.11
N HIS A 59 -22.95 33.28 7.77
CA HIS A 59 -22.47 33.46 9.14
C HIS A 59 -21.54 34.67 9.30
N SER A 60 -20.67 34.94 8.33
CA SER A 60 -19.79 36.12 8.37
C SER A 60 -20.58 37.42 8.36
N VAL A 61 -21.66 37.50 7.57
CA VAL A 61 -22.53 38.69 7.49
C VAL A 61 -23.27 38.89 8.81
N LEU A 62 -23.81 37.82 9.39
CA LEU A 62 -24.52 37.87 10.67
C LEU A 62 -23.61 38.34 11.80
N ARG A 63 -22.37 37.83 11.85
CA ARG A 63 -21.35 38.19 12.84
C ARG A 63 -20.90 39.64 12.70
N ASP A 64 -20.53 40.05 11.48
CA ASP A 64 -20.09 41.42 11.19
C ASP A 64 -21.18 42.45 11.50
N SER A 65 -22.44 42.03 11.44
CA SER A 65 -23.62 42.87 11.71
C SER A 65 -24.16 42.71 13.14
N ASN A 66 -23.58 41.81 13.95
CA ASN A 66 -23.98 41.51 15.33
C ASN A 66 -25.47 41.10 15.48
N ILE A 67 -25.93 40.20 14.60
CA ILE A 67 -27.32 39.70 14.53
C ILE A 67 -27.44 38.17 14.52
N GLU A 68 -26.40 37.45 14.95
CA GLU A 68 -26.37 35.97 14.97
C GLU A 68 -27.50 35.35 15.82
N ASP A 69 -27.91 36.01 16.91
CA ASP A 69 -28.91 35.51 17.86
C ASP A 69 -30.36 35.92 17.53
N LYS A 70 -30.62 36.54 16.37
CA LYS A 70 -31.93 37.08 16.01
C LYS A 70 -32.48 36.41 14.75
N PRO A 71 -33.81 36.21 14.65
CA PRO A 71 -34.43 35.82 13.40
C PRO A 71 -34.16 36.85 12.30
N VAL A 72 -33.66 36.40 11.15
CA VAL A 72 -33.39 37.24 9.98
C VAL A 72 -34.33 36.93 8.83
N CYS A 73 -34.58 37.92 7.98
CA CYS A 73 -35.34 37.75 6.74
C CYS A 73 -34.37 37.53 5.58
N LEU A 74 -34.63 36.59 4.69
CA LEU A 74 -33.82 36.37 3.49
C LEU A 74 -34.61 36.76 2.23
N ILE A 75 -34.05 37.65 1.41
CA ILE A 75 -34.51 37.93 0.07
C ILE A 75 -33.44 37.42 -0.90
N TRP A 76 -33.76 36.41 -1.69
CA TRP A 76 -32.84 35.76 -2.59
C TRP A 76 -33.21 36.05 -4.06
N ASP A 77 -32.31 36.75 -4.75
CA ASP A 77 -32.38 36.95 -6.19
C ASP A 77 -31.97 35.68 -6.93
N MET A 78 -32.93 35.08 -7.63
CA MET A 78 -32.77 33.83 -8.38
C MET A 78 -32.44 34.07 -9.86
N LYS A 79 -32.16 35.32 -10.24
CA LYS A 79 -31.78 35.66 -11.61
C LYS A 79 -30.57 34.84 -12.06
N HIS A 80 -30.62 34.33 -13.29
CA HIS A 80 -29.59 33.46 -13.89
C HIS A 80 -29.39 32.10 -13.22
N ILE A 81 -30.22 31.70 -12.27
CA ILE A 81 -30.16 30.37 -11.67
C ILE A 81 -31.01 29.41 -12.51
N SER A 82 -30.36 28.43 -13.13
CA SER A 82 -31.00 27.51 -14.05
C SER A 82 -31.08 26.07 -13.54
N ASP A 83 -30.20 25.68 -12.63
CA ASP A 83 -30.18 24.35 -12.02
C ASP A 83 -29.46 24.36 -10.65
N MET A 84 -29.59 23.26 -9.91
CA MET A 84 -28.93 23.01 -8.63
C MET A 84 -28.40 21.58 -8.55
N SER A 85 -27.15 21.43 -8.14
CA SER A 85 -26.54 20.14 -7.85
C SER A 85 -27.26 19.42 -6.71
N LEU A 86 -27.14 18.09 -6.64
CA LEU A 86 -27.66 17.31 -5.51
C LEU A 86 -27.00 17.72 -4.18
N THR A 87 -25.71 18.10 -4.22
CA THR A 87 -24.99 18.60 -3.04
C THR A 87 -25.60 19.89 -2.53
N TYR A 88 -25.87 20.85 -3.40
CA TYR A 88 -26.50 22.11 -3.02
C TYR A 88 -27.91 21.88 -2.46
N LYS A 89 -28.70 21.03 -3.12
CA LYS A 89 -30.04 20.62 -2.67
C LYS A 89 -30.01 20.07 -1.24
N LYS A 90 -29.03 19.22 -0.94
CA LYS A 90 -28.81 18.68 0.43
C LYS A 90 -28.44 19.77 1.43
N GLN A 91 -27.58 20.73 1.06
CA GLN A 91 -27.21 21.85 1.93
C GLN A 91 -28.37 22.79 2.22
N VAL A 92 -29.22 23.08 1.22
CA VAL A 92 -30.48 23.82 1.44
C VAL A 92 -31.38 23.07 2.41
N ALA A 93 -31.54 21.77 2.19
CA ALA A 93 -32.40 20.97 3.05
C ALA A 93 -31.84 20.92 4.49
N ASP A 94 -30.53 20.79 4.68
CA ASP A 94 -29.91 20.84 6.00
C ASP A 94 -30.13 22.20 6.69
N LEU A 95 -30.06 23.31 5.95
CA LEU A 95 -30.34 24.65 6.48
C LEU A 95 -31.80 24.80 6.97
N ILE A 96 -32.73 24.09 6.34
CA ILE A 96 -34.16 24.11 6.67
C ILE A 96 -34.47 23.21 7.89
N TYR A 97 -33.93 21.98 7.91
CA TYR A 97 -34.28 20.98 8.91
C TYR A 97 -33.35 20.98 10.14
N ASN A 98 -32.12 21.48 10.01
CA ASN A 98 -31.14 21.65 11.08
C ASN A 98 -30.59 23.09 11.08
N PRO A 99 -31.45 24.09 11.38
CA PRO A 99 -31.11 25.49 11.15
C PRO A 99 -29.94 25.95 12.03
N THR A 100 -28.82 26.26 11.40
CA THR A 100 -27.71 27.02 12.04
C THR A 100 -27.98 28.52 12.05
N ILE A 101 -28.97 28.97 11.27
CA ILE A 101 -29.42 30.36 11.16
C ILE A 101 -30.92 30.39 11.36
N ALA A 102 -31.41 31.26 12.25
CA ALA A 102 -32.83 31.46 12.45
C ALA A 102 -33.40 32.35 11.33
N PHE A 103 -34.12 31.77 10.38
CA PHE A 103 -34.84 32.54 9.38
C PHE A 103 -36.29 32.75 9.82
N GLY A 104 -36.79 33.99 9.72
CA GLY A 104 -38.21 34.29 9.94
C GLY A 104 -39.07 34.17 8.68
N ILE A 105 -38.50 34.51 7.52
CA ILE A 105 -39.15 34.43 6.21
C ILE A 105 -38.08 34.37 5.12
N VAL A 106 -38.35 33.60 4.06
CA VAL A 106 -37.51 33.55 2.85
C VAL A 106 -38.34 33.95 1.64
N ILE A 107 -37.83 34.88 0.84
CA ILE A 107 -38.46 35.28 -0.42
C ILE A 107 -37.51 34.99 -1.57
N LEU A 108 -37.97 34.21 -2.54
CA LEU A 108 -37.29 34.00 -3.81
C LEU A 108 -37.91 34.94 -4.85
N PHE A 109 -37.09 35.65 -5.63
CA PHE A 109 -37.60 36.48 -6.74
C PHE A 109 -36.74 36.36 -7.99
N ASN A 110 -37.23 36.84 -9.13
CA ASN A 110 -36.61 36.63 -10.46
C ASN A 110 -36.36 35.14 -10.79
N VAL A 111 -37.27 34.25 -10.37
CA VAL A 111 -37.17 32.83 -10.69
C VAL A 111 -37.49 32.61 -12.16
N GLU A 112 -36.54 32.08 -12.92
CA GLU A 112 -36.73 31.71 -14.31
C GLU A 112 -37.81 30.62 -14.46
N PRO A 113 -38.66 30.63 -15.52
CA PRO A 113 -39.71 29.63 -15.69
C PRO A 113 -39.21 28.18 -15.71
N SER A 114 -38.01 27.93 -16.24
CA SER A 114 -37.40 26.60 -16.25
C SER A 114 -37.00 26.11 -14.85
N PHE A 115 -36.81 27.01 -13.90
CA PHE A 115 -36.39 26.71 -12.52
C PHE A 115 -37.55 26.80 -11.52
N LEU A 116 -38.72 27.28 -11.94
CA LEU A 116 -39.86 27.53 -11.07
C LEU A 116 -40.27 26.31 -10.24
N THR A 117 -40.42 25.14 -10.87
CA THR A 117 -40.80 23.91 -10.15
C THR A 117 -39.80 23.55 -9.06
N MET A 118 -38.51 23.78 -9.28
CA MET A 118 -37.47 23.53 -8.27
C MET A 118 -37.56 24.50 -7.10
N ALA A 119 -37.83 25.78 -7.38
CA ALA A 119 -38.07 26.79 -6.35
C ALA A 119 -39.35 26.47 -5.55
N GLU A 120 -40.42 26.01 -6.21
CA GLU A 120 -41.65 25.55 -5.55
C GLU A 120 -41.39 24.31 -4.69
N THR A 121 -40.55 23.37 -5.13
CA THR A 121 -40.12 22.23 -4.31
C THR A 121 -39.38 22.69 -3.06
N LEU A 122 -38.45 23.63 -3.18
CA LEU A 122 -37.73 24.20 -2.04
C LEU A 122 -38.70 24.85 -1.06
N ALA A 123 -39.61 25.68 -1.55
CA ALA A 123 -40.60 26.36 -0.72
C ALA A 123 -41.54 25.39 -0.01
N ALA A 124 -41.98 24.33 -0.70
CA ALA A 124 -42.85 23.32 -0.14
C ALA A 124 -42.16 22.42 0.90
N MET A 125 -40.84 22.28 0.84
CA MET A 125 -40.07 21.53 1.84
C MET A 125 -39.90 22.27 3.17
N ALA A 126 -40.13 23.58 3.21
CA ALA A 126 -39.96 24.38 4.42
C ALA A 126 -41.03 24.03 5.48
N PRO A 127 -40.68 24.04 6.78
CA PRO A 127 -41.64 23.82 7.85
C PRO A 127 -42.63 24.99 7.98
N GLU A 128 -43.76 24.77 8.66
CA GLU A 128 -44.83 25.77 8.78
C GLU A 128 -44.39 27.08 9.44
N ASP A 129 -43.38 27.04 10.30
CA ASP A 129 -42.80 28.20 10.98
C ASP A 129 -41.76 28.97 10.15
N LEU A 130 -41.35 28.42 9.00
CA LEU A 130 -40.48 29.08 8.02
C LEU A 130 -41.23 29.33 6.70
N PRO A 131 -41.97 30.44 6.59
CA PRO A 131 -42.65 30.78 5.35
C PRO A 131 -41.64 31.08 4.23
N VAL A 132 -41.81 30.39 3.09
CA VAL A 132 -41.04 30.62 1.87
C VAL A 132 -41.98 31.03 0.74
N PHE A 133 -41.78 32.23 0.20
CA PHE A 133 -42.61 32.73 -0.91
C PHE A 133 -41.80 32.99 -2.17
N ILE A 134 -42.45 32.83 -3.32
CA ILE A 134 -41.91 33.19 -4.62
C ILE A 134 -42.62 34.46 -5.09
N LYS A 135 -41.87 35.49 -5.48
CA LYS A 135 -42.38 36.78 -5.96
C LYS A 135 -41.76 37.14 -7.31
N HIS A 136 -42.46 37.97 -8.09
CA HIS A 136 -42.03 38.30 -9.45
C HIS A 136 -40.93 39.35 -9.49
N SER A 137 -40.86 40.25 -8.50
CA SER A 137 -39.92 41.37 -8.50
C SER A 137 -39.30 41.60 -7.14
N TYR A 138 -38.17 42.31 -7.12
CA TYR A 138 -37.53 42.80 -5.90
C TYR A 138 -38.49 43.67 -5.06
N THR A 139 -39.30 44.50 -5.73
CA THR A 139 -40.27 45.38 -5.08
C THR A 139 -41.32 44.58 -4.31
N ASP A 140 -41.89 43.55 -4.94
CA ASP A 140 -42.89 42.68 -4.31
C ASP A 140 -42.28 41.89 -3.16
N ALA A 141 -41.03 41.41 -3.33
CA ALA A 141 -40.30 40.69 -2.30
C ALA A 141 -40.07 41.57 -1.06
N ALA A 142 -39.56 42.79 -1.26
CA ALA A 142 -39.29 43.72 -0.18
C ALA A 142 -40.58 44.15 0.53
N ASN A 143 -41.66 44.45 -0.21
CA ASN A 143 -42.95 44.77 0.38
C ASN A 143 -43.52 43.61 1.22
N THR A 144 -43.41 42.37 0.72
CA THR A 144 -43.86 41.17 1.43
C THR A 144 -43.14 41.01 2.77
N VAL A 145 -41.82 41.20 2.81
CA VAL A 145 -41.05 41.17 4.06
C VAL A 145 -41.53 42.26 5.02
N MET A 146 -41.76 43.48 4.53
CA MET A 146 -42.25 44.58 5.37
C MET A 146 -43.66 44.34 5.92
N GLU A 147 -44.56 43.69 5.17
CA GLU A 147 -45.89 43.28 5.63
C GLU A 147 -45.79 42.18 6.70
N TRP A 148 -44.96 41.16 6.47
CA TRP A 148 -44.71 40.09 7.43
C TRP A 148 -44.16 40.63 8.76
N LYS A 149 -43.19 41.56 8.71
CA LYS A 149 -42.64 42.21 9.92
C LYS A 149 -43.67 43.03 10.69
N LYS A 150 -44.76 43.48 10.06
CA LYS A 150 -45.88 44.14 10.73
C LYS A 150 -46.88 43.15 11.35
N GLY A 151 -46.62 41.85 11.27
CA GLY A 151 -47.53 40.79 11.72
C GLY A 151 -48.74 40.61 10.81
N GLN A 152 -48.70 41.11 9.56
CA GLN A 152 -49.79 40.93 8.62
C GLN A 152 -49.66 39.55 7.94
N PRO A 153 -50.75 38.78 7.82
CA PRO A 153 -50.71 37.52 7.10
C PRO A 153 -50.41 37.78 5.63
N VAL A 154 -49.37 37.14 5.11
CA VAL A 154 -49.03 37.19 3.69
C VAL A 154 -50.10 36.41 2.93
N LYS A 155 -51.02 37.11 2.27
CA LYS A 155 -52.13 36.48 1.56
C LYS A 155 -51.66 35.87 0.24
N GLU A 156 -51.96 34.59 0.05
CA GLU A 156 -51.99 33.98 -1.28
C GLU A 156 -53.38 34.21 -1.89
N ASN A 157 -53.41 34.82 -3.08
CA ASN A 157 -54.68 35.14 -3.75
C ASN A 157 -55.23 33.89 -4.46
N HIS A 158 -55.99 33.07 -3.75
CA HIS A 158 -56.75 31.96 -4.34
C HIS A 158 -58.11 32.46 -4.85
N LYS A 159 -58.48 32.16 -6.09
CA LYS A 159 -59.76 32.59 -6.70
C LYS A 159 -60.93 31.71 -6.26
N SER A 160 -60.67 30.50 -5.75
CA SER A 160 -61.68 29.56 -5.27
C SER A 160 -61.14 28.56 -4.25
N LYS A 161 -62.03 27.91 -3.49
CA LYS A 161 -61.67 26.80 -2.58
C LYS A 161 -61.10 25.59 -3.31
N GLU A 162 -61.48 25.37 -4.57
CA GLU A 162 -60.93 24.27 -5.39
C GLU A 162 -59.48 24.54 -5.78
N GLU A 163 -59.15 25.79 -6.12
CA GLU A 163 -57.78 26.23 -6.41
C GLU A 163 -56.90 26.15 -5.16
N GLU A 164 -57.42 26.57 -4.00
CA GLU A 164 -56.73 26.44 -2.71
C GLU A 164 -56.41 24.97 -2.37
N LYS A 165 -57.40 24.06 -2.56
CA LYS A 165 -57.19 22.62 -2.37
C LYS A 165 -56.12 22.07 -3.33
N TYR A 166 -56.17 22.46 -4.61
CA TYR A 166 -55.21 22.04 -5.61
C TYR A 166 -53.79 22.51 -5.27
N GLU A 167 -53.61 23.77 -4.91
CA GLU A 167 -52.30 24.32 -4.54
C GLU A 167 -51.74 23.70 -3.25
N HIS A 168 -52.61 23.35 -2.29
CA HIS A 168 -52.19 22.57 -1.13
C HIS A 168 -51.69 21.17 -1.51
N GLN A 169 -52.44 20.44 -2.34
CA GLN A 169 -52.02 19.11 -2.81
C GLN A 169 -50.76 19.17 -3.68
N LYS A 170 -50.62 20.19 -4.53
CA LYS A 170 -49.40 20.43 -5.31
C LYS A 170 -48.20 20.65 -4.39
N ARG A 171 -48.33 21.48 -3.35
CA ARG A 171 -47.27 21.69 -2.35
C ARG A 171 -46.90 20.39 -1.65
N GLU A 172 -47.86 19.63 -1.14
CA GLU A 172 -47.61 18.34 -0.50
C GLU A 172 -46.84 17.37 -1.41
N PHE A 173 -47.24 17.30 -2.69
CA PHE A 173 -46.58 16.47 -3.70
C PHE A 173 -45.12 16.88 -3.92
N LEU A 174 -44.86 18.18 -4.10
CA LEU A 174 -43.52 18.72 -4.32
C LEU A 174 -42.65 18.55 -3.06
N ALA A 175 -43.20 18.81 -1.88
CA ALA A 175 -42.49 18.64 -0.61
C ALA A 175 -42.06 17.18 -0.41
N PHE A 176 -42.95 16.23 -0.73
CA PHE A 176 -42.62 14.82 -0.67
C PHE A 176 -41.48 14.45 -1.63
N LEU A 177 -41.56 14.88 -2.90
CA LEU A 177 -40.49 14.65 -3.87
C LEU A 177 -39.14 15.23 -3.41
N GLY A 178 -39.17 16.43 -2.84
CA GLY A 178 -37.99 17.09 -2.27
C GLY A 178 -37.38 16.27 -1.13
N ARG A 179 -38.19 15.82 -0.17
CA ARG A 179 -37.72 14.96 0.95
C ARG A 179 -37.21 13.60 0.48
N LEU A 180 -37.88 12.98 -0.48
CA LEU A 180 -37.47 11.72 -1.08
C LEU A 180 -36.13 11.86 -1.83
N SER A 181 -36.01 12.87 -2.68
CA SER A 181 -34.87 13.04 -3.58
C SER A 181 -33.66 13.69 -2.91
N TRP A 182 -33.86 14.74 -2.12
CA TRP A 182 -32.77 15.56 -1.57
C TRP A 182 -32.29 15.00 -0.24
N LEU A 183 -33.22 14.60 0.63
CA LEU A 183 -32.92 14.10 1.98
C LEU A 183 -32.91 12.58 2.11
N SER A 184 -33.26 11.85 1.04
CA SER A 184 -33.39 10.39 1.08
C SER A 184 -34.31 9.91 2.21
N MET A 185 -35.34 10.69 2.55
CA MET A 185 -36.31 10.35 3.59
C MET A 185 -37.31 9.34 3.04
N MET A 186 -36.89 8.08 3.00
CA MET A 186 -37.68 7.03 2.41
C MET A 186 -38.84 6.61 3.30
N ASP A 187 -38.83 6.83 4.63
CA ASP A 187 -39.82 6.25 5.56
C ASP A 187 -41.07 7.10 5.84
N GLN A 188 -41.19 8.27 5.21
CA GLN A 188 -42.33 9.15 5.45
C GLN A 188 -43.60 8.63 4.76
N GLY A 189 -44.73 8.70 5.47
CA GLY A 189 -46.03 8.40 4.88
C GLY A 189 -46.43 9.45 3.84
N ILE A 190 -47.12 9.02 2.79
CA ILE A 190 -47.74 9.89 1.80
C ILE A 190 -49.23 10.01 2.10
N ASN A 191 -49.72 11.22 2.25
CA ASN A 191 -51.16 11.47 2.38
C ASN A 191 -51.81 11.37 0.98
N LEU A 192 -52.36 10.21 0.66
CA LEU A 192 -53.04 9.99 -0.62
C LEU A 192 -54.36 10.78 -0.68
N PRO A 193 -54.60 11.56 -1.77
CA PRO A 193 -55.93 12.10 -2.05
C PRO A 193 -57.02 11.02 -2.17
N SER A 194 -58.29 11.41 -2.19
CA SER A 194 -59.38 10.48 -2.49
C SER A 194 -59.20 9.86 -3.88
N ARG A 195 -59.66 8.62 -4.08
CA ARG A 195 -59.52 7.90 -5.38
C ARG A 195 -60.11 8.63 -6.57
N ASP A 196 -61.14 9.45 -6.35
CA ASP A 196 -61.80 10.24 -7.40
C ASP A 196 -61.07 11.57 -7.70
N ASP A 197 -60.02 11.89 -6.94
CA ASP A 197 -59.22 13.10 -7.14
C ASP A 197 -58.28 12.94 -8.35
N LYS A 198 -58.19 13.96 -9.19
CA LYS A 198 -57.34 13.95 -10.40
C LYS A 198 -55.86 13.77 -10.07
N LEU A 199 -55.42 14.15 -8.86
CA LEU A 199 -54.03 14.02 -8.42
C LEU A 199 -53.70 12.63 -7.84
N TYR A 200 -54.71 11.80 -7.54
CA TYR A 200 -54.49 10.47 -6.94
C TYR A 200 -53.48 9.59 -7.70
N PRO A 201 -53.54 9.45 -9.04
CA PRO A 201 -52.59 8.60 -9.76
C PRO A 201 -51.13 9.04 -9.60
N PHE A 202 -50.89 10.35 -9.48
CA PHE A 202 -49.54 10.91 -9.32
C PHE A 202 -48.98 10.58 -7.92
N PHE A 203 -49.76 10.83 -6.88
CA PHE A 203 -49.39 10.48 -5.51
C PHE A 203 -49.18 8.97 -5.35
N LYS A 204 -50.05 8.15 -5.96
CA LYS A 204 -49.92 6.69 -5.92
C LYS A 204 -48.68 6.17 -6.65
N ALA A 205 -48.32 6.79 -7.79
CA ALA A 205 -47.11 6.42 -8.53
C ALA A 205 -45.84 6.69 -7.70
N ILE A 206 -45.81 7.81 -6.97
CA ILE A 206 -44.71 8.15 -6.08
C ILE A 206 -44.63 7.21 -4.88
N GLU A 207 -45.76 6.82 -4.29
CA GLU A 207 -45.77 5.83 -3.20
C GLU A 207 -45.18 4.49 -3.64
N ASN A 208 -45.54 4.03 -4.85
CA ASN A 208 -44.94 2.83 -5.41
C ASN A 208 -43.44 3.00 -5.62
N LEU A 209 -42.99 4.12 -6.19
CA LEU A 209 -41.58 4.43 -6.36
C LEU A 209 -40.82 4.46 -5.01
N GLN A 210 -41.40 5.03 -3.97
CA GLN A 210 -40.82 5.03 -2.63
C GLN A 210 -40.62 3.60 -2.12
N ASN A 211 -41.60 2.72 -2.29
CA ASN A 211 -41.49 1.31 -1.88
C ASN A 211 -40.39 0.58 -2.67
N ASP A 212 -40.33 0.77 -3.99
CA ASP A 212 -39.28 0.18 -4.83
C ASP A 212 -37.89 0.68 -4.42
N LEU A 213 -37.75 1.97 -4.11
CA LEU A 213 -36.49 2.54 -3.61
C LEU A 213 -36.09 1.98 -2.25
N ARG A 214 -37.05 1.76 -1.34
CA ARG A 214 -36.79 1.11 -0.04
C ARG A 214 -36.26 -0.31 -0.20
N GLU A 215 -36.90 -1.13 -1.04
CA GLU A 215 -36.42 -2.49 -1.27
C GLU A 215 -35.04 -2.50 -1.95
N ASN A 216 -34.78 -1.61 -2.92
CA ASN A 216 -33.45 -1.47 -3.52
C ASN A 216 -32.35 -1.09 -2.50
N ILE A 217 -32.67 -0.20 -1.54
CA ILE A 217 -31.72 0.18 -0.48
C ILE A 217 -31.44 -1.02 0.41
N LYS A 218 -32.49 -1.73 0.84
CA LYS A 218 -32.39 -2.92 1.68
C LYS A 218 -31.62 -4.07 1.01
N GLU A 219 -31.83 -4.30 -0.29
CA GLU A 219 -31.05 -5.26 -1.07
C GLU A 219 -29.56 -4.90 -1.07
N LYS A 220 -29.23 -3.63 -1.31
CA LYS A 220 -27.84 -3.14 -1.26
C LYS A 220 -27.21 -3.25 0.12
N GLU A 221 -27.97 -2.98 1.19
CA GLU A 221 -27.50 -3.16 2.56
C GLU A 221 -27.17 -4.63 2.84
N GLN A 222 -28.00 -5.56 2.38
CA GLN A 222 -27.74 -7.00 2.50
C GLN A 222 -26.50 -7.45 1.70
N GLU A 223 -26.32 -6.94 0.48
CA GLU A 223 -25.12 -7.18 -0.32
C GLU A 223 -23.85 -6.66 0.38
N LEU A 224 -23.90 -5.45 0.95
CA LEU A 224 -22.80 -4.87 1.70
C LEU A 224 -22.45 -5.71 2.93
N GLU A 225 -23.44 -6.13 3.72
CA GLU A 225 -23.19 -7.00 4.87
C GLU A 225 -22.57 -8.35 4.46
N GLN A 226 -22.97 -8.91 3.31
CA GLN A 226 -22.38 -10.14 2.81
C GLN A 226 -20.91 -9.94 2.43
N ILE A 227 -20.60 -8.86 1.70
CA ILE A 227 -19.24 -8.50 1.33
C ILE A 227 -18.36 -8.29 2.58
N GLU A 228 -18.88 -7.59 3.59
CA GLU A 228 -18.17 -7.37 4.86
C GLU A 228 -17.87 -8.70 5.56
N ARG A 229 -18.87 -9.59 5.70
CA ARG A 229 -18.69 -10.93 6.28
C ARG A 229 -17.66 -11.77 5.52
N GLU A 230 -17.70 -11.77 4.20
CA GLU A 230 -16.72 -12.50 3.37
C GLU A 230 -15.31 -11.91 3.49
N SER A 231 -15.20 -10.59 3.58
CA SER A 231 -13.93 -9.89 3.75
C SER A 231 -13.30 -10.19 5.12
N GLU A 232 -14.11 -10.20 6.19
CA GLU A 232 -13.68 -10.52 7.55
C GLU A 232 -13.19 -11.97 7.62
N LYS A 233 -13.97 -12.91 7.07
CA LYS A 233 -13.56 -14.32 6.97
C LYS A 233 -12.22 -14.46 6.25
N THR A 234 -12.06 -13.84 5.09
CA THR A 234 -10.81 -13.87 4.32
C THR A 234 -9.64 -13.29 5.11
N LEU A 235 -9.87 -12.20 5.86
CA LEU A 235 -8.85 -11.58 6.71
C LEU A 235 -8.43 -12.52 7.85
N THR A 236 -9.39 -13.19 8.49
CA THR A 236 -9.09 -14.17 9.55
C THR A 236 -8.27 -15.36 9.02
N GLU A 237 -8.63 -15.91 7.86
CA GLU A 237 -7.90 -17.01 7.22
C GLU A 237 -6.46 -16.59 6.88
N LYS A 238 -6.26 -15.39 6.30
CA LYS A 238 -4.92 -14.84 6.03
C LYS A 238 -4.10 -14.65 7.30
N ASN A 239 -4.70 -14.18 8.39
CA ASN A 239 -4.02 -14.01 9.67
C ASN A 239 -3.57 -15.35 10.26
N ILE A 240 -4.40 -16.39 10.18
CA ILE A 240 -4.05 -17.76 10.61
C ILE A 240 -2.85 -18.27 9.80
N LEU A 241 -2.89 -18.14 8.47
CA LEU A 241 -1.80 -18.57 7.58
C LEU A 241 -0.50 -17.82 7.85
N LEU A 242 -0.57 -16.50 8.04
CA LEU A 242 0.59 -15.67 8.36
C LEU A 242 1.23 -16.09 9.68
N ASN A 243 0.43 -16.36 10.72
CA ASN A 243 0.93 -16.83 12.00
C ASN A 243 1.58 -18.22 11.89
N ALA A 244 0.96 -19.14 11.15
CA ALA A 244 1.56 -20.44 10.86
C ALA A 244 2.91 -20.31 10.13
N GLN A 245 3.00 -19.42 9.14
CA GLN A 245 4.24 -19.16 8.41
C GLN A 245 5.33 -18.55 9.31
N LYS A 246 4.98 -17.62 10.19
CA LYS A 246 5.91 -17.03 11.18
C LYS A 246 6.49 -18.10 12.11
N GLU A 247 5.65 -19.00 12.62
CA GLU A 247 6.10 -20.10 13.47
C GLU A 247 7.01 -21.09 12.73
N LEU A 248 6.69 -21.40 11.46
CA LEU A 248 7.56 -22.23 10.62
C LEU A 248 8.93 -21.57 10.40
N TYR A 249 8.94 -20.27 10.07
CA TYR A 249 10.17 -19.51 9.88
C TYR A 249 11.03 -19.49 11.15
N LYS A 250 10.41 -19.31 12.32
CA LYS A 250 11.09 -19.36 13.63
C LYS A 250 11.74 -20.71 13.89
N LYS A 251 11.03 -21.82 13.59
CA LYS A 251 11.57 -23.18 13.71
C LYS A 251 12.76 -23.40 12.78
N LEU A 252 12.63 -23.01 11.51
CA LEU A 252 13.70 -23.15 10.51
C LEU A 252 14.94 -22.36 10.90
N LYS A 253 14.76 -21.10 11.35
CA LYS A 253 15.87 -20.27 11.84
C LYS A 253 16.59 -20.93 13.02
N SER A 254 15.86 -21.49 13.98
CA SER A 254 16.45 -22.19 15.12
C SER A 254 17.24 -23.44 14.69
N GLN A 255 16.73 -24.21 13.71
CA GLN A 255 17.44 -25.36 13.16
C GLN A 255 18.74 -24.95 12.46
N LEU A 256 18.70 -23.89 11.64
CA LEU A 256 19.88 -23.38 10.95
C LEU A 256 20.96 -22.89 11.93
N GLU A 257 20.60 -22.20 13.01
CA GLU A 257 21.58 -21.78 14.03
C GLU A 257 22.19 -22.98 14.78
N LYS A 258 21.42 -24.04 15.04
CA LYS A 258 21.94 -25.29 15.62
C LYS A 258 22.90 -26.00 14.67
N GLU A 259 22.57 -26.06 13.38
CA GLU A 259 23.45 -26.66 12.38
C GLU A 259 24.74 -25.86 12.21
N LYS A 260 24.63 -24.53 12.13
CA LYS A 260 25.77 -23.62 12.05
C LYS A 260 26.71 -23.80 13.23
N SER A 261 26.20 -23.79 14.47
CA SER A 261 27.01 -23.98 15.67
C SER A 261 27.70 -25.35 15.71
N SER A 262 27.01 -26.43 15.30
CA SER A 262 27.59 -27.76 15.18
C SER A 262 28.73 -27.82 14.15
N LEU A 263 28.54 -27.22 12.97
CA LEU A 263 29.56 -27.13 11.94
C LEU A 263 30.76 -26.30 12.40
N THR A 264 30.54 -25.17 13.06
CA THR A 264 31.61 -24.34 13.62
C THR A 264 32.42 -25.10 14.67
N ALA A 265 31.75 -25.84 15.57
CA ALA A 265 32.43 -26.68 16.54
C ALA A 265 33.29 -27.76 15.87
N ARG A 266 32.76 -28.40 14.83
CA ARG A 266 33.50 -29.42 14.06
C ARG A 266 34.71 -28.83 13.34
N ILE A 267 34.60 -27.64 12.74
CA ILE A 267 35.74 -26.95 12.13
C ILE A 267 36.82 -26.68 13.19
N ALA A 268 36.45 -26.14 14.34
CA ALA A 268 37.40 -25.87 15.44
C ALA A 268 38.12 -27.15 15.91
N THR A 269 37.41 -28.28 16.05
CA THR A 269 38.04 -29.56 16.40
C THR A 269 39.04 -30.04 15.34
N GLN A 270 38.71 -29.86 14.05
CA GLN A 270 39.60 -30.26 12.96
C GLN A 270 40.85 -29.36 12.89
N GLU A 271 40.70 -28.05 13.14
CA GLU A 271 41.82 -27.11 13.22
C GLU A 271 42.78 -27.45 14.38
N MET A 272 42.22 -27.82 15.54
CA MET A 272 43.03 -28.27 16.69
C MET A 272 43.82 -29.53 16.35
N GLU A 273 43.20 -30.53 15.72
CA GLU A 273 43.89 -31.76 15.29
C GLU A 273 44.98 -31.48 14.24
N LEU A 274 44.70 -30.64 13.25
CA LEU A 274 45.70 -30.23 12.25
C LEU A 274 46.89 -29.51 12.88
N THR A 275 46.62 -28.65 13.87
CA THR A 275 47.68 -27.96 14.63
C THR A 275 48.54 -28.97 15.38
N ARG A 276 47.91 -29.94 16.07
CA ARG A 276 48.62 -31.01 16.79
C ARG A 276 49.51 -31.84 15.86
N ILE A 277 48.98 -32.26 14.71
CA ILE A 277 49.73 -33.00 13.69
C ILE A 277 50.91 -32.16 13.17
N SER A 278 50.66 -30.87 12.87
CA SER A 278 51.70 -29.97 12.37
C SER A 278 52.84 -29.78 13.36
N THR A 279 52.54 -29.68 14.65
CA THR A 279 53.55 -29.60 15.72
C THR A 279 54.36 -30.89 15.82
N ALA A 280 53.71 -32.06 15.82
CA ALA A 280 54.40 -33.35 15.90
C ALA A 280 55.37 -33.56 14.71
N ILE A 281 54.95 -33.15 13.50
CA ILE A 281 55.84 -33.16 12.33
C ILE A 281 57.01 -32.19 12.55
N ALA A 282 56.78 -30.97 13.02
CA ALA A 282 57.87 -30.02 13.26
C ALA A 282 58.91 -30.55 14.26
N GLU A 283 58.47 -31.19 15.35
CA GLU A 283 59.33 -31.82 16.36
C GLU A 283 60.15 -32.98 15.79
N LYS A 284 59.51 -33.87 15.02
CA LYS A 284 60.17 -34.99 14.35
C LYS A 284 61.22 -34.52 13.34
N THR A 285 60.89 -33.50 12.53
CA THR A 285 61.84 -32.90 11.59
C THR A 285 63.05 -32.30 12.33
N SER A 286 62.83 -31.63 13.46
CA SER A 286 63.92 -31.06 14.27
C SER A 286 64.86 -32.15 14.78
N SER A 287 64.28 -33.23 15.33
CA SER A 287 65.04 -34.37 15.86
C SER A 287 65.89 -35.04 14.78
N LEU A 288 65.36 -35.17 13.54
CA LEU A 288 66.14 -35.71 12.42
C LEU A 288 67.30 -34.81 11.99
N ARG A 289 67.13 -33.49 12.07
CA ARG A 289 68.23 -32.54 11.80
C ARG A 289 69.32 -32.62 12.86
N GLU A 290 68.93 -32.68 14.13
CA GLU A 290 69.87 -32.86 15.24
C GLU A 290 70.68 -34.16 15.10
N LEU A 291 70.02 -35.27 14.72
CA LEU A 291 70.70 -36.52 14.39
C LEU A 291 71.68 -36.38 13.22
N LEU A 292 71.31 -35.64 12.17
CA LEU A 292 72.18 -35.40 11.03
C LEU A 292 73.42 -34.59 11.44
N ASP A 293 73.25 -33.56 12.26
CA ASP A 293 74.35 -32.75 12.80
C ASP A 293 75.28 -33.62 13.65
N MET A 294 74.74 -34.46 14.55
CA MET A 294 75.53 -35.41 15.33
C MET A 294 76.33 -36.38 14.45
N ILE A 295 75.69 -37.01 13.45
CA ILE A 295 76.36 -37.95 12.53
C ILE A 295 77.46 -37.25 11.73
N SER A 296 77.28 -35.98 11.38
CA SER A 296 78.26 -35.20 10.60
C SER A 296 79.60 -35.02 11.31
N VAL A 297 79.61 -35.02 12.65
CA VAL A 297 80.81 -34.81 13.49
C VAL A 297 81.50 -36.12 13.87
N LEU A 298 80.83 -37.27 13.75
CA LEU A 298 81.40 -38.57 14.11
C LEU A 298 82.57 -38.98 13.19
N ASP A 299 83.63 -39.51 13.79
CA ASP A 299 84.78 -40.09 13.09
C ASP A 299 84.55 -41.59 12.82
N ILE A 300 83.82 -41.86 11.73
CA ILE A 300 83.42 -43.20 11.28
C ILE A 300 83.86 -43.35 9.83
N ASP A 301 84.07 -44.60 9.39
CA ASP A 301 84.27 -44.97 7.99
C ASP A 301 83.38 -44.16 7.03
N HIS A 302 84.01 -43.55 6.03
CA HIS A 302 83.37 -42.60 5.12
C HIS A 302 82.17 -43.21 4.37
N THR A 303 82.22 -44.51 4.05
CA THR A 303 81.12 -45.17 3.33
C THR A 303 79.89 -45.35 4.22
N LYS A 304 80.10 -45.74 5.49
CA LYS A 304 79.01 -45.85 6.48
C LYS A 304 78.43 -44.50 6.87
N LYS A 305 79.29 -43.49 7.07
CA LYS A 305 78.88 -42.11 7.37
C LYS A 305 78.05 -41.51 6.23
N SER A 306 78.49 -41.70 4.99
CA SER A 306 77.73 -41.25 3.81
C SER A 306 76.37 -41.96 3.71
N ALA A 307 76.30 -43.25 3.99
CA ALA A 307 75.03 -44.00 3.97
C ALA A 307 74.05 -43.54 5.06
N MET A 308 74.54 -43.22 6.27
CA MET A 308 73.72 -42.72 7.37
C MET A 308 73.19 -41.30 7.08
N ILE A 309 74.04 -40.40 6.58
CA ILE A 309 73.63 -39.04 6.19
C ILE A 309 72.59 -39.10 5.07
N GLU A 310 72.80 -39.96 4.07
CA GLU A 310 71.84 -40.12 2.97
C GLU A 310 70.49 -40.65 3.47
N ASN A 311 70.48 -41.62 4.39
CA ASN A 311 69.23 -42.10 4.99
C ASN A 311 68.51 -41.01 5.79
N CYS A 312 69.21 -40.22 6.59
CA CYS A 312 68.62 -39.08 7.31
C CYS A 312 68.05 -38.03 6.34
N ARG A 313 68.76 -37.73 5.24
CA ARG A 313 68.26 -36.82 4.19
C ARG A 313 66.99 -37.35 3.53
N LYS A 314 66.95 -38.65 3.18
CA LYS A 314 65.75 -39.30 2.63
C LYS A 314 64.56 -39.24 3.60
N MET A 315 64.80 -39.38 4.91
CA MET A 315 63.74 -39.25 5.92
C MET A 315 63.21 -37.81 5.99
N ILE A 316 64.10 -36.81 5.97
CA ILE A 316 63.71 -35.39 5.94
C ILE A 316 62.94 -35.04 4.66
N ASP A 317 63.40 -35.51 3.50
CA ASP A 317 62.73 -35.30 2.22
C ASP A 317 61.33 -35.92 2.21
N THR A 318 61.21 -37.13 2.75
CA THR A 318 59.91 -37.81 2.93
C THR A 318 58.97 -36.96 3.76
N GLU A 319 59.43 -36.47 4.91
CA GLU A 319 58.62 -35.63 5.80
C GLU A 319 58.24 -34.28 5.16
N MET A 320 59.13 -33.67 4.37
CA MET A 320 58.81 -32.46 3.61
C MET A 320 57.72 -32.70 2.55
N ILE A 321 57.72 -33.88 1.92
CA ILE A 321 56.69 -34.26 0.94
C ILE A 321 55.37 -34.60 1.65
N GLU A 322 55.42 -35.31 2.78
CA GLU A 322 54.26 -35.57 3.66
C GLU A 322 53.57 -34.27 4.05
N LYS A 323 54.32 -33.28 4.55
CA LYS A 323 53.80 -31.95 4.91
C LYS A 323 53.18 -31.23 3.72
N ARG A 324 53.82 -31.29 2.54
CA ARG A 324 53.33 -30.61 1.33
C ARG A 324 52.04 -31.22 0.80
N LEU A 325 51.89 -32.53 0.90
CA LEU A 325 50.76 -33.27 0.33
C LEU A 325 49.66 -33.59 1.37
N ASN A 326 49.96 -33.32 2.65
CA ASN A 326 49.12 -33.61 3.82
C ASN A 326 48.65 -35.07 3.84
N ILE A 327 49.62 -35.99 3.77
CA ILE A 327 49.47 -37.45 3.75
C ILE A 327 50.68 -38.10 4.42
N GLU A 328 50.48 -39.21 5.12
CA GLU A 328 51.57 -40.07 5.59
C GLU A 328 52.11 -40.91 4.42
N LEU A 329 53.44 -41.04 4.33
CA LEU A 329 54.14 -41.69 3.23
C LEU A 329 55.11 -42.74 3.77
N THR A 330 55.25 -43.83 3.03
CA THR A 330 56.43 -44.69 3.18
C THR A 330 57.63 -44.05 2.46
N THR A 331 58.86 -44.43 2.82
CA THR A 331 60.08 -43.98 2.12
C THR A 331 59.99 -44.26 0.62
N THR A 332 59.41 -45.39 0.22
CA THR A 332 59.19 -45.76 -1.18
C THR A 332 58.18 -44.86 -1.88
N ASP A 333 57.13 -44.40 -1.18
CA ASP A 333 56.15 -43.46 -1.75
C ASP A 333 56.76 -42.07 -1.97
N SER A 334 57.61 -41.64 -1.04
CA SER A 334 58.38 -40.38 -1.14
C SER A 334 59.36 -40.39 -2.31
N GLU A 335 60.15 -41.47 -2.48
CA GLU A 335 61.08 -41.60 -3.60
C GLU A 335 60.34 -41.60 -4.95
N PHE A 336 59.21 -42.32 -5.03
CA PHE A 336 58.32 -42.30 -6.19
C PHE A 336 57.83 -40.88 -6.51
N LEU A 337 57.31 -40.16 -5.51
CA LEU A 337 56.80 -38.80 -5.69
C LEU A 337 57.88 -37.82 -6.11
N SER A 338 59.08 -37.93 -5.53
CA SER A 338 60.25 -37.13 -5.90
C SER A 338 60.65 -37.36 -7.35
N LYS A 339 60.68 -38.62 -7.78
CA LYS A 339 60.97 -39.01 -9.17
C LYS A 339 59.88 -38.53 -10.14
N LEU A 340 58.61 -38.66 -9.74
CA LEU A 340 57.47 -38.20 -10.53
C LEU A 340 57.52 -36.68 -10.71
N GLN A 341 57.78 -35.93 -9.65
CA GLN A 341 57.88 -34.48 -9.69
C GLN A 341 59.09 -34.01 -10.52
N ARG A 342 60.24 -34.69 -10.42
CA ARG A 342 61.41 -34.39 -11.25
C ARG A 342 61.15 -34.62 -12.73
N LYS A 343 60.43 -35.69 -13.08
CA LYS A 343 60.10 -36.04 -14.47
C LYS A 343 58.95 -35.18 -15.03
N HIS A 344 58.04 -34.74 -14.17
CA HIS A 344 56.85 -33.96 -14.52
C HIS A 344 56.67 -32.76 -13.59
N PRO A 345 57.48 -31.70 -13.73
CA PRO A 345 57.43 -30.54 -12.84
C PRO A 345 56.12 -29.74 -12.92
N ASN A 346 55.32 -29.95 -13.97
CA ASN A 346 54.06 -29.25 -14.22
C ASN A 346 52.84 -29.84 -13.48
N LEU A 347 53.04 -30.91 -12.70
CA LEU A 347 52.01 -31.48 -11.83
C LEU A 347 51.91 -30.65 -10.55
N ASN A 348 50.70 -30.21 -10.21
CA ASN A 348 50.45 -29.53 -8.95
C ASN A 348 50.31 -30.53 -7.78
N GLN A 349 50.34 -30.03 -6.54
CA GLN A 349 50.25 -30.87 -5.33
C GLN A 349 49.01 -31.78 -5.30
N ARG A 350 47.85 -31.26 -5.76
CA ARG A 350 46.61 -32.03 -5.84
C ARG A 350 46.74 -33.20 -6.83
N GLU A 351 47.37 -32.96 -7.98
CA GLU A 351 47.62 -33.98 -9.01
C GLU A 351 48.65 -35.02 -8.55
N LEU A 352 49.69 -34.62 -7.83
CA LEU A 352 50.67 -35.54 -7.23
C LEU A 352 50.02 -36.50 -6.22
N ARG A 353 49.16 -35.97 -5.34
CA ARG A 353 48.39 -36.78 -4.39
C ARG A 353 47.47 -37.78 -5.10
N ILE A 354 46.78 -37.33 -6.15
CA ILE A 354 45.95 -38.20 -6.98
C ILE A 354 46.79 -39.31 -7.64
N CYS A 355 47.97 -38.98 -8.18
CA CYS A 355 48.87 -39.97 -8.79
C CYS A 355 49.31 -41.03 -7.78
N LEU A 356 49.64 -40.61 -6.54
CA LEU A 356 49.95 -41.56 -5.48
C LEU A 356 48.77 -42.50 -5.18
N LEU A 357 47.55 -41.96 -5.03
CA LEU A 357 46.37 -42.78 -4.76
C LEU A 357 46.07 -43.77 -5.91
N ILE A 358 46.32 -43.36 -7.16
CA ILE A 358 46.22 -44.25 -8.32
C ILE A 358 47.27 -45.37 -8.25
N LYS A 359 48.52 -45.04 -7.88
CA LYS A 359 49.61 -46.02 -7.69
C LYS A 359 49.28 -47.01 -6.57
N LEU A 360 48.68 -46.54 -5.48
CA LEU A 360 48.22 -47.36 -4.35
C LEU A 360 46.93 -48.15 -4.64
N ASN A 361 46.47 -48.16 -5.90
CA ASN A 361 45.31 -48.93 -6.35
C ASN A 361 43.97 -48.54 -5.71
N TYR A 362 43.82 -47.30 -5.25
CA TYR A 362 42.50 -46.79 -4.85
C TYR A 362 41.58 -46.66 -6.08
N ASN A 363 40.31 -47.01 -5.90
CA ASN A 363 39.33 -46.90 -6.99
C ASN A 363 38.96 -45.42 -7.25
N THR A 364 38.52 -45.10 -8.46
CA THR A 364 38.21 -43.73 -8.89
C THR A 364 37.17 -43.03 -8.01
N ARG A 365 36.22 -43.78 -7.43
CA ARG A 365 35.15 -43.24 -6.59
C ARG A 365 35.68 -42.78 -5.23
N ASP A 366 36.57 -43.57 -4.63
CA ASP A 366 37.18 -43.26 -3.34
C ASP A 366 38.18 -42.11 -3.47
N ILE A 367 38.94 -42.06 -4.57
CA ILE A 367 39.81 -40.92 -4.88
C ILE A 367 38.97 -39.64 -5.05
N ALA A 368 37.87 -39.70 -5.81
CA ALA A 368 36.99 -38.56 -6.02
C ALA A 368 36.39 -38.04 -4.70
N ARG A 369 35.95 -38.94 -3.83
CA ARG A 369 35.45 -38.61 -2.48
C ARG A 369 36.54 -37.99 -1.60
N SER A 370 37.75 -38.55 -1.60
CA SER A 370 38.88 -38.04 -0.79
C SER A 370 39.31 -36.64 -1.22
N VAL A 371 39.22 -36.34 -2.52
CA VAL A 371 39.65 -35.06 -3.11
C VAL A 371 38.49 -34.05 -3.25
N GLY A 372 37.29 -34.42 -2.78
CA GLY A 372 36.11 -33.55 -2.71
C GLY A 372 35.51 -33.18 -4.08
N ILE A 373 35.46 -34.12 -5.03
CA ILE A 373 34.90 -33.90 -6.39
C ILE A 373 33.98 -35.03 -6.81
N SER A 374 33.16 -34.78 -7.85
CA SER A 374 32.37 -35.84 -8.48
C SER A 374 33.25 -36.82 -9.27
N THR A 375 32.76 -38.03 -9.50
CA THR A 375 33.42 -39.04 -10.34
C THR A 375 33.71 -38.52 -11.75
N ARG A 376 32.77 -37.77 -12.35
CA ARG A 376 32.96 -37.07 -13.62
C ARG A 376 34.06 -36.01 -13.56
N GLY A 377 34.14 -35.27 -12.46
CA GLY A 377 35.24 -34.33 -12.20
C GLY A 377 36.59 -35.05 -12.13
N MET A 378 36.63 -36.25 -11.53
CA MET A 378 37.83 -37.09 -11.43
C MET A 378 38.30 -37.59 -12.81
N GLU A 379 37.38 -37.97 -13.71
CA GLU A 379 37.70 -38.34 -15.10
C GLU A 379 38.35 -37.19 -15.86
N SER A 380 37.82 -35.97 -15.72
CA SER A 380 38.41 -34.76 -16.32
C SER A 380 39.84 -34.51 -15.81
N ILE A 381 40.09 -34.68 -14.51
CA ILE A 381 41.44 -34.57 -13.94
C ILE A 381 42.37 -35.66 -14.50
N ARG A 382 41.92 -36.91 -14.60
CA ARG A 382 42.71 -38.01 -15.22
C ARG A 382 43.10 -37.70 -16.65
N TYR A 383 42.19 -37.16 -17.45
CA TYR A 383 42.48 -36.73 -18.82
C TYR A 383 43.53 -35.62 -18.87
N ARG A 384 43.43 -34.61 -18.00
CA ARG A 384 44.42 -33.52 -17.92
C ARG A 384 45.79 -34.04 -17.48
N MET A 385 45.85 -34.91 -16.48
CA MET A 385 47.11 -35.53 -16.04
C MET A 385 47.73 -36.38 -17.16
N HIS A 386 46.91 -37.14 -17.90
CA HIS A 386 47.35 -37.94 -19.04
C HIS A 386 48.05 -37.07 -20.10
N LYS A 387 47.49 -35.91 -20.43
CA LYS A 387 48.14 -34.91 -21.30
C LYS A 387 49.41 -34.30 -20.68
N LYS A 388 49.37 -33.89 -19.42
CA LYS A 388 50.52 -33.27 -18.73
C LYS A 388 51.73 -34.21 -18.63
N ILE A 389 51.48 -35.51 -18.47
CA ILE A 389 52.49 -36.57 -18.38
C ILE A 389 52.96 -37.02 -19.78
N GLY A 390 52.28 -36.59 -20.85
CA GLY A 390 52.65 -36.88 -22.24
C GLY A 390 52.32 -38.30 -22.69
N LEU A 391 51.27 -38.91 -22.13
CA LEU A 391 50.88 -40.28 -22.46
C LEU A 391 50.11 -40.35 -23.80
N THR A 392 50.35 -41.39 -24.59
CA THR A 392 49.58 -41.66 -25.81
C THR A 392 48.22 -42.29 -25.49
N LYS A 393 47.25 -42.22 -26.42
CA LYS A 393 45.86 -42.68 -26.20
C LYS A 393 45.72 -44.11 -25.66
N HIS A 394 46.70 -44.97 -25.95
CA HIS A 394 46.70 -46.39 -25.53
C HIS A 394 47.49 -46.65 -24.24
N GLN A 395 48.19 -45.65 -23.70
CA GLN A 395 48.95 -45.79 -22.47
C GLN A 395 48.05 -45.54 -21.25
N SER A 396 48.04 -46.51 -20.33
CA SER A 396 47.35 -46.39 -19.05
C SER A 396 48.14 -45.49 -18.10
N LEU A 397 47.50 -44.44 -17.58
CA LEU A 397 48.08 -43.60 -16.53
C LEU A 397 48.52 -44.43 -15.31
N LYS A 398 47.73 -45.44 -14.92
CA LYS A 398 48.10 -46.32 -13.81
C LYS A 398 49.37 -47.12 -14.14
N GLY A 399 49.43 -47.72 -15.33
CA GLY A 399 50.59 -48.49 -15.78
C GLY A 399 51.86 -47.65 -15.75
N TYR A 400 51.80 -46.45 -16.32
CA TYR A 400 52.91 -45.50 -16.29
C TYR A 400 53.42 -45.18 -14.87
N LEU A 401 52.50 -44.92 -13.93
CA LEU A 401 52.85 -44.60 -12.55
C LEU A 401 53.45 -45.80 -11.82
N THR A 402 52.95 -47.01 -12.08
CA THR A 402 53.52 -48.26 -11.54
C THR A 402 54.94 -48.50 -12.08
N ASP A 403 55.15 -48.36 -13.40
CA ASP A 403 56.46 -48.57 -14.03
C ASP A 403 57.51 -47.56 -13.52
N LEU A 404 57.09 -46.32 -13.30
CA LEU A 404 57.97 -45.30 -12.74
C LEU A 404 58.44 -45.65 -11.32
N ALA A 405 57.57 -46.32 -10.55
CA ALA A 405 57.82 -46.74 -9.17
C ALA A 405 58.64 -48.04 -9.06
N THR A 406 58.65 -48.92 -10.06
CA THR A 406 59.42 -50.19 -10.03
C THR A 406 60.87 -50.04 -10.52
N LEU A 407 61.18 -48.97 -11.26
CA LEU A 407 62.56 -48.58 -11.62
C LEU A 407 63.35 -47.99 -10.42
N ILE A 408 63.19 -48.57 -9.23
CA ILE A 408 63.95 -48.28 -8.01
C ILE A 408 64.93 -49.45 -7.85
N ASN A 409 66.07 -49.36 -8.53
CA ASN A 409 67.29 -50.13 -8.27
C ASN A 409 68.48 -49.20 -8.43
#